data_AF-A0A0M5JK14-F1
#
_entry.id   AF-A0A0M5JK14-F1
#
_cell.length_a   1.000
_cell.length_b   1.000
_cell.length_c   1.000
_cell.angle_alpha   90.00
_cell.angle_beta   90.00
_cell.angle_gamma   90.00
#
_symmetry.space_group_name_H-M   'P 1'
#
loop_
_entity.id
_entity.type
_entity.pdbx_description
1 polymer ?
#
loop_
_entity_poly.entity_id
_entity_poly.type
_entity_poly.pdbx_seq_one_letter_code
_entity_poly.pdbx_strand_id
1 'polypeptide(L)'
;MTPGIAVADSDDSSTDVELRAGESIDSHQASTLGPDQTATSRFTVNFRSLDVPLYANVYMRSAESTGGDRYTAALFNKKDALNLRLYKRIGKEVTTLGRIASIPLTNLPDAEAAWTVVVSTQGGRLMVTAESGAAKLTVQADDTSIVDGEWVVQNFYLSKTGSTATIRRTGLDQTSGGERADAADRDEASSTAVS
;
A
#
# COMPACT_ATOMS: atom_id res chain seq x y z
N MET A 1 23.08 -7.84 -18.94
CA MET A 1 21.74 -8.36 -18.61
C MET A 1 20.91 -7.17 -18.14
N THR A 2 19.79 -6.90 -18.79
CA THR A 2 18.85 -5.86 -18.37
C THR A 2 18.02 -6.45 -17.22
N PRO A 3 17.89 -5.79 -16.06
CA PRO A 3 17.02 -6.28 -14.99
C PRO A 3 15.60 -6.40 -15.54
N GLY A 4 15.01 -7.59 -15.45
CA GLY A 4 13.63 -7.82 -15.87
C GLY A 4 12.70 -7.04 -14.96
N ILE A 5 12.06 -6.00 -15.50
CA ILE A 5 10.92 -5.35 -14.85
C ILE A 5 9.79 -6.39 -14.84
N ALA A 6 9.48 -6.94 -13.68
CA ALA A 6 8.28 -7.73 -13.49
C ALA A 6 7.08 -6.78 -13.52
N VAL A 7 6.47 -6.63 -14.70
CA VAL A 7 5.18 -5.98 -14.86
C VAL A 7 4.13 -7.02 -14.47
N ALA A 8 3.40 -6.78 -13.37
CA ALA A 8 2.24 -7.59 -13.03
C ALA A 8 1.20 -7.48 -14.16
N ASP A 9 0.66 -8.63 -14.60
CA ASP A 9 -0.38 -8.70 -15.63
C ASP A 9 -1.51 -7.73 -15.31
N SER A 10 -1.80 -6.86 -16.27
CA SER A 10 -2.84 -5.83 -16.23
C SER A 10 -4.22 -6.44 -16.44
N ASP A 11 -4.62 -7.40 -15.60
CA ASP A 11 -5.99 -7.89 -15.61
C ASP A 11 -6.90 -6.84 -14.96
N ASP A 12 -7.39 -5.98 -15.84
CA ASP A 12 -8.24 -4.80 -15.68
C ASP A 12 -9.64 -5.17 -15.10
N SER A 13 -9.65 -5.75 -13.90
CA SER A 13 -10.88 -5.98 -13.13
C SER A 13 -11.22 -4.74 -12.30
N SER A 14 -11.33 -3.59 -12.96
CA SER A 14 -11.84 -2.36 -12.36
C SER A 14 -13.35 -2.49 -12.14
N THR A 15 -13.76 -3.24 -11.11
CA THR A 15 -15.15 -3.28 -10.67
C THR A 15 -15.38 -2.19 -9.63
N ASP A 16 -16.45 -1.43 -9.81
CA ASP A 16 -16.94 -0.55 -8.76
C ASP A 16 -17.43 -1.42 -7.59
N VAL A 17 -17.01 -1.07 -6.38
CA VAL A 17 -17.36 -1.83 -5.18
C VAL A 17 -18.12 -0.91 -4.22
N GLU A 18 -19.30 -1.35 -3.81
CA GLU A 18 -20.03 -0.75 -2.70
C GLU A 18 -19.61 -1.44 -1.40
N LEU A 19 -19.18 -0.64 -0.42
CA LEU A 19 -18.82 -1.08 0.93
C LEU A 19 -19.86 -0.61 1.92
N ARG A 20 -20.30 -1.51 2.78
CA ARG A 20 -21.16 -1.21 3.93
C ARG A 20 -20.33 -1.08 5.20
N ALA A 21 -20.95 -0.49 6.22
CA ALA A 21 -20.32 -0.34 7.52
C ALA A 21 -19.84 -1.69 8.07
N GLY A 22 -18.56 -1.74 8.45
CA GLY A 22 -17.89 -2.95 8.94
C GLY A 22 -17.39 -3.91 7.86
N GLU A 23 -17.70 -3.66 6.59
CA GLU A 23 -17.18 -4.47 5.49
C GLU A 23 -15.75 -4.09 5.16
N SER A 24 -15.05 -5.09 4.64
CA SER A 24 -13.74 -4.88 4.04
C SER A 24 -13.60 -5.66 2.74
N ILE A 25 -12.85 -5.10 1.82
CA ILE A 25 -12.44 -5.80 0.60
C ILE A 25 -10.93 -5.80 0.53
N ASP A 26 -10.39 -6.91 0.08
CA ASP A 26 -8.97 -7.11 -0.15
C ASP A 26 -8.77 -7.41 -1.64
N SER A 27 -8.05 -6.55 -2.37
CA SER A 27 -7.61 -6.87 -3.73
C SER A 27 -6.31 -7.66 -3.68
N HIS A 28 -6.21 -8.80 -4.39
CA HIS A 28 -4.99 -9.60 -4.42
C HIS A 28 -4.03 -9.24 -5.60
N GLN A 29 -2.70 -9.15 -5.39
CA GLN A 29 -1.62 -8.78 -6.34
C GLN A 29 -0.59 -9.93 -6.57
N ALA A 30 0.46 -9.54 -7.28
CA ALA A 30 1.48 -10.30 -7.97
C ALA A 30 2.64 -10.82 -7.10
N SER A 31 3.57 -11.48 -7.80
CA SER A 31 4.75 -12.22 -7.34
C SER A 31 5.70 -11.44 -6.42
N THR A 32 6.55 -12.20 -5.70
CA THR A 32 7.56 -11.67 -4.78
C THR A 32 8.54 -10.69 -5.43
N LEU A 33 8.86 -9.58 -4.74
CA LEU A 33 9.66 -8.47 -5.26
C LEU A 33 10.99 -8.28 -4.47
N GLY A 34 12.02 -7.72 -5.12
CA GLY A 34 13.33 -7.37 -4.52
C GLY A 34 13.25 -6.19 -3.52
N PRO A 35 14.33 -5.78 -2.85
CA PRO A 35 14.28 -4.91 -1.65
C PRO A 35 13.84 -3.47 -1.90
N ASP A 36 14.13 -2.91 -3.08
CA ASP A 36 13.63 -1.59 -3.48
C ASP A 36 12.31 -1.77 -4.21
N GLN A 37 11.26 -1.11 -3.73
CA GLN A 37 9.90 -1.40 -4.15
C GLN A 37 9.04 -0.15 -4.17
N THR A 38 8.08 -0.10 -5.09
CA THR A 38 7.03 0.92 -5.13
C THR A 38 5.70 0.26 -5.49
N ALA A 39 4.68 0.50 -4.66
CA ALA A 39 3.29 0.18 -5.00
C ALA A 39 2.44 1.44 -5.07
N THR A 40 1.60 1.47 -6.11
CA THR A 40 0.71 2.57 -6.42
C THR A 40 -0.72 2.06 -6.44
N SER A 41 -1.54 2.57 -5.55
CA SER A 41 -2.96 2.30 -5.45
C SER A 41 -3.74 3.49 -6.00
N ARG A 42 -4.71 3.22 -6.88
CA ARG A 42 -5.62 4.22 -7.44
C ARG A 42 -7.06 3.83 -7.12
N PHE A 43 -7.86 4.81 -6.69
CA PHE A 43 -9.27 4.63 -6.37
C PHE A 43 -10.00 5.96 -6.38
N THR A 44 -11.32 5.93 -6.48
CA THR A 44 -12.17 7.12 -6.42
C THR A 44 -13.09 7.04 -5.21
N VAL A 45 -13.17 8.13 -4.44
CA VAL A 45 -14.07 8.27 -3.28
C VAL A 45 -14.32 9.74 -2.95
N ASN A 46 -15.48 10.05 -2.38
CA ASN A 46 -15.72 11.33 -1.70
C ASN A 46 -15.51 11.17 -0.19
N PHE A 47 -14.33 11.50 0.33
CA PHE A 47 -14.06 11.42 1.78
C PHE A 47 -14.90 12.39 2.63
N ARG A 48 -15.44 13.45 2.02
CA ARG A 48 -16.23 14.48 2.72
C ARG A 48 -17.67 14.04 2.97
N SER A 49 -18.22 13.20 2.08
CA SER A 49 -19.57 12.68 2.25
C SER A 49 -19.67 11.48 3.20
N LEU A 50 -18.53 10.94 3.66
CA LEU A 50 -18.51 9.82 4.59
C LEU A 50 -18.79 10.28 6.01
N ASP A 51 -19.86 9.76 6.60
CA ASP A 51 -20.22 9.93 8.01
C ASP A 51 -19.31 9.14 8.97
N VAL A 52 -18.52 8.20 8.43
CA VAL A 52 -17.55 7.40 9.17
C VAL A 52 -16.21 7.24 8.47
N PRO A 53 -15.15 6.86 9.21
CA PRO A 53 -13.85 6.59 8.61
C PRO A 53 -13.89 5.44 7.60
N LEU A 54 -13.43 5.72 6.39
CA LEU A 54 -12.93 4.73 5.44
C LEU A 54 -11.41 4.65 5.58
N TYR A 55 -10.87 3.45 5.70
CA TYR A 55 -9.44 3.19 5.65
C TYR A 55 -9.09 2.60 4.30
N ALA A 56 -8.41 3.37 3.44
CA ALA A 56 -7.79 2.88 2.22
C ALA A 56 -6.33 2.55 2.50
N ASN A 57 -6.00 1.26 2.56
CA ASN A 57 -4.70 0.76 2.96
C ASN A 57 -3.93 0.23 1.77
N VAL A 58 -2.63 0.48 1.74
CA VAL A 58 -1.66 -0.11 0.80
C VAL A 58 -0.51 -0.63 1.63
N TYR A 59 -0.08 -1.89 1.46
CA TYR A 59 0.95 -2.45 2.33
C TYR A 59 1.97 -3.38 1.66
N MET A 60 3.22 -3.27 2.13
CA MET A 60 4.35 -4.18 1.86
C MET A 60 4.32 -5.29 2.88
N ARG A 61 4.14 -6.55 2.49
CA ARG A 61 4.17 -7.68 3.42
C ARG A 61 5.43 -8.51 3.16
N SER A 62 6.16 -8.87 4.20
CA SER A 62 7.15 -9.94 4.13
C SER A 62 6.48 -11.26 3.74
N ALA A 63 7.24 -12.21 3.20
CA ALA A 63 6.72 -13.53 2.86
C ALA A 63 6.00 -14.17 4.07
N GLU A 64 4.98 -15.00 3.84
CA GLU A 64 4.29 -15.66 4.96
C GLU A 64 5.24 -16.52 5.80
N SER A 65 6.22 -17.15 5.15
CA SER A 65 7.32 -17.89 5.78
C SER A 65 8.17 -17.04 6.73
N THR A 66 8.18 -15.72 6.57
CA THR A 66 8.92 -14.77 7.40
C THR A 66 8.01 -14.03 8.39
N GLY A 67 6.79 -14.52 8.64
CA GLY A 67 5.91 -14.04 9.71
C GLY A 67 4.83 -13.05 9.26
N GLY A 68 4.79 -12.66 7.99
CA GLY A 68 3.75 -11.78 7.45
C GLY A 68 3.78 -10.36 8.01
N ASP A 69 4.93 -9.94 8.52
CA ASP A 69 5.21 -8.57 8.95
C ASP A 69 5.00 -7.61 7.78
N ARG A 70 4.55 -6.38 8.04
CA ARG A 70 4.20 -5.45 6.97
C ARG A 70 4.42 -3.99 7.28
N TYR A 71 4.78 -3.21 6.28
CA TYR A 71 4.58 -1.76 6.27
C TYR A 71 3.23 -1.44 5.66
N THR A 72 2.47 -0.52 6.25
CA THR A 72 1.16 -0.10 5.74
C THR A 72 1.07 1.42 5.69
N ALA A 73 0.71 1.92 4.51
CA ALA A 73 0.20 3.25 4.30
C ALA A 73 -1.33 3.23 4.41
N ALA A 74 -1.90 4.04 5.30
CA ALA A 74 -3.34 4.17 5.47
C ALA A 74 -3.78 5.61 5.22
N LEU A 75 -4.67 5.79 4.23
CA LEU A 75 -5.38 7.03 3.99
C LEU A 75 -6.79 6.93 4.58
N PHE A 76 -7.15 7.82 5.51
CA PHE A 76 -8.44 7.74 6.20
C PHE A 76 -8.97 9.08 6.68
N ASN A 77 -10.30 9.27 6.61
CA ASN A 77 -10.97 10.43 7.20
C ASN A 77 -11.24 10.19 8.70
N LYS A 78 -10.86 11.15 9.55
CA LYS A 78 -11.14 11.12 10.99
C LYS A 78 -11.10 12.53 11.55
N LYS A 79 -12.09 12.89 12.38
CA LYS A 79 -12.17 14.20 13.07
C LYS A 79 -11.99 15.37 12.09
N ASP A 80 -12.81 15.41 11.04
CA ASP A 80 -12.83 16.51 10.05
C ASP A 80 -11.54 16.70 9.24
N ALA A 81 -10.63 15.73 9.26
CA ALA A 81 -9.43 15.72 8.46
C ALA A 81 -9.25 14.39 7.70
N LEU A 82 -8.66 14.47 6.52
CA LEU A 82 -8.07 13.34 5.84
C LEU A 82 -6.65 13.16 6.35
N ASN A 83 -6.30 11.94 6.74
CA ASN A 83 -5.03 11.61 7.39
C ASN A 83 -4.31 10.55 6.56
N LEU A 84 -3.00 10.72 6.41
CA LEU A 84 -2.09 9.73 5.87
C LEU A 84 -1.15 9.26 6.98
N ARG A 85 -1.16 7.96 7.26
CA ARG A 85 -0.31 7.34 8.28
C ARG A 85 0.50 6.22 7.64
N LEU A 86 1.80 6.23 7.90
CA LEU A 86 2.68 5.08 7.69
C LEU A 86 2.87 4.35 9.02
N TYR A 87 2.80 3.03 9.02
CA TYR A 87 3.11 2.22 10.19
C TYR A 87 3.67 0.86 9.78
N LYS A 88 4.40 0.21 10.67
CA LYS A 88 4.76 -1.20 10.54
C LYS A 88 3.92 -2.06 11.48
N ARG A 89 3.74 -3.31 11.10
CA ARG A 89 3.24 -4.37 11.95
C ARG A 89 4.26 -5.49 11.97
N ILE A 90 4.75 -5.83 13.16
CA ILE A 90 5.64 -6.96 13.42
C ILE A 90 4.90 -7.92 14.35
N GLY A 91 4.53 -9.10 13.85
CA GLY A 91 3.60 -10.01 14.51
C GLY A 91 2.27 -9.34 14.92
N LYS A 92 2.09 -9.07 16.21
CA LYS A 92 0.91 -8.39 16.77
C LYS A 92 1.13 -6.90 17.08
N GLU A 93 2.37 -6.45 17.07
CA GLU A 93 2.73 -5.08 17.43
C GLU A 93 2.54 -4.14 16.23
N VAL A 94 1.98 -2.96 16.46
CA VAL A 94 1.80 -1.91 15.45
C VAL A 94 2.54 -0.66 15.88
N THR A 95 3.50 -0.21 15.06
CA THR A 95 4.31 0.98 15.33
C THR A 95 4.10 2.03 14.23
N THR A 96 3.65 3.23 14.60
CA THR A 96 3.59 4.36 13.65
C THR A 96 5.00 4.78 13.25
N LEU A 97 5.21 5.00 11.95
CA LEU A 97 6.46 5.51 11.41
C LEU A 97 6.25 6.93 10.87
N GLY A 98 7.19 7.82 11.19
CA GLY A 98 7.12 9.22 10.80
C GLY A 98 5.96 9.98 11.44
N ARG A 99 5.76 11.22 10.98
CA ARG A 99 4.65 12.08 11.42
C ARG A 99 3.44 11.85 10.53
N ILE A 100 2.25 11.67 11.14
CA ILE A 100 0.98 11.61 10.41
C ILE A 100 0.77 12.94 9.67
N ALA A 101 0.58 12.87 8.36
CA ALA A 101 0.21 14.02 7.55
C ALA A 101 -1.32 14.15 7.51
N SER A 102 -1.83 15.38 7.52
CA SER A 102 -3.28 15.61 7.45
C SER A 102 -3.64 16.88 6.69
N ILE A 103 -4.85 16.87 6.13
CA ILE A 103 -5.48 18.02 5.48
C ILE A 103 -6.94 18.09 5.94
N PRO A 104 -7.49 19.29 6.27
CA PRO A 104 -8.91 19.41 6.60
C PRO A 104 -9.81 18.91 5.46
N LEU A 105 -10.87 18.18 5.77
CA LEU A 105 -11.85 17.70 4.77
C LEU A 105 -12.51 18.87 4.03
N THR A 106 -12.61 20.03 4.67
CA THR A 106 -13.14 21.25 4.05
C THR A 106 -12.34 21.72 2.85
N ASN A 107 -11.06 21.34 2.78
CA ASN A 107 -10.15 21.69 1.69
C ASN A 107 -10.19 20.68 0.53
N LEU A 108 -11.02 19.64 0.64
CA LEU A 108 -11.25 18.66 -0.41
C LEU A 108 -12.55 18.98 -1.17
N PRO A 109 -12.65 18.59 -2.45
CA PRO A 109 -13.90 18.68 -3.19
C PRO A 109 -15.04 17.96 -2.46
N ASP A 110 -16.24 18.53 -2.48
CA ASP A 110 -17.46 17.84 -2.05
C ASP A 110 -18.04 17.00 -3.19
N ALA A 111 -17.21 16.13 -3.73
CA ALA A 111 -17.52 15.24 -4.84
C ALA A 111 -16.54 14.06 -4.83
N GLU A 112 -16.85 13.03 -5.62
CA GLU A 112 -15.89 11.96 -5.87
C GLU A 112 -14.59 12.52 -6.47
N ALA A 113 -13.46 12.11 -5.89
CA ALA A 113 -12.14 12.50 -6.36
C ALA A 113 -11.28 11.25 -6.55
N ALA A 114 -10.47 11.24 -7.61
CA ALA A 114 -9.50 10.18 -7.86
C ALA A 114 -8.28 10.38 -6.95
N TRP A 115 -7.97 9.37 -6.17
CA TRP A 115 -6.83 9.31 -5.25
C TRP A 115 -5.78 8.36 -5.79
N THR A 116 -4.52 8.80 -5.70
CA THR A 116 -3.35 7.95 -5.92
C THR A 116 -2.57 7.88 -4.62
N VAL A 117 -2.43 6.69 -4.05
CA VAL A 117 -1.60 6.42 -2.87
C VAL A 117 -0.39 5.62 -3.31
N VAL A 118 0.79 6.20 -3.15
CA VAL A 118 2.07 5.55 -3.44
C VAL A 118 2.76 5.26 -2.13
N VAL A 119 3.25 4.04 -1.97
CA VAL A 119 4.18 3.67 -0.90
C VAL A 119 5.39 3.03 -1.54
N SER A 120 6.56 3.52 -1.15
CA SER A 120 7.84 3.08 -1.68
C SER A 120 8.84 2.85 -0.55
N THR A 121 9.74 1.91 -0.78
CA THR A 121 10.94 1.68 0.02
C THR A 121 12.14 1.73 -0.91
N GLN A 122 13.15 2.52 -0.54
CA GLN A 122 14.40 2.62 -1.28
C GLN A 122 15.55 2.70 -0.28
N GLY A 123 16.42 1.68 -0.26
CA GLY A 123 17.58 1.63 0.64
C GLY A 123 17.21 1.82 2.13
N GLY A 124 16.06 1.31 2.57
CA GLY A 124 15.56 1.47 3.94
C GLY A 124 14.82 2.78 4.24
N ARG A 125 14.70 3.69 3.26
CA ARG A 125 13.84 4.86 3.36
C ARG A 125 12.46 4.55 2.81
N LEU A 126 11.44 4.70 3.64
CA LEU A 126 10.05 4.66 3.25
C LEU A 126 9.53 6.05 2.91
N MET A 127 8.86 6.15 1.77
CA MET A 127 8.12 7.34 1.36
C MET A 127 6.70 6.96 0.98
N VAL A 128 5.72 7.67 1.55
CA VAL A 128 4.31 7.52 1.25
C VAL A 128 3.74 8.85 0.79
N THR A 129 3.04 8.85 -0.34
CA THR A 129 2.28 10.00 -0.83
C THR A 129 0.82 9.61 -1.07
N ALA A 130 -0.10 10.51 -0.75
CA ALA A 130 -1.50 10.40 -1.17
C ALA A 130 -1.92 11.70 -1.86
N GLU A 131 -2.37 11.59 -3.11
CA GLU A 131 -2.61 12.73 -3.98
C GLU A 131 -3.98 12.67 -4.65
N SER A 132 -4.65 13.83 -4.72
CA SER A 132 -5.86 14.04 -5.51
C SER A 132 -5.97 15.51 -5.93
N GLY A 133 -5.80 15.79 -7.21
CA GLY A 133 -5.76 17.16 -7.72
C GLY A 133 -4.68 18.01 -7.02
N ALA A 134 -5.10 19.06 -6.32
CA ALA A 134 -4.19 19.92 -5.54
C ALA A 134 -3.90 19.39 -4.12
N ALA A 135 -4.65 18.41 -3.64
CA ALA A 135 -4.43 17.82 -2.32
C ALA A 135 -3.27 16.83 -2.38
N LYS A 136 -2.27 17.03 -1.51
CA LYS A 136 -1.10 16.15 -1.38
C LYS A 136 -0.73 15.97 0.07
N LEU A 137 -0.64 14.72 0.51
CA LEU A 137 -0.13 14.31 1.81
C LEU A 137 1.15 13.51 1.60
N THR A 138 2.13 13.69 2.48
CA THR A 138 3.42 12.99 2.40
C THR A 138 3.90 12.59 3.78
N VAL A 139 4.34 11.34 3.92
CA VAL A 139 4.96 10.80 5.13
C VAL A 139 6.25 10.11 4.71
N GLN A 140 7.31 10.34 5.47
CA GLN A 140 8.60 9.67 5.29
C GLN A 140 9.10 9.10 6.62
N ALA A 141 9.79 7.98 6.55
CA ALA A 141 10.48 7.37 7.68
C ALA A 141 11.64 6.51 7.18
N ASP A 142 12.66 6.31 8.00
CA ASP A 142 13.73 5.37 7.72
C ASP A 142 13.53 4.15 8.64
N ASP A 143 13.40 2.96 8.05
CA ASP A 143 13.20 1.69 8.77
C ASP A 143 13.63 0.51 7.87
N THR A 144 14.38 -0.43 8.44
CA THR A 144 14.93 -1.60 7.72
C THR A 144 14.45 -2.93 8.31
N SER A 145 13.37 -2.91 9.10
CA SER A 145 12.89 -4.10 9.81
C SER A 145 12.28 -5.15 8.88
N ILE A 146 11.82 -4.74 7.69
CA ILE A 146 11.23 -5.61 6.68
C ILE A 146 11.98 -5.33 5.38
N VAL A 147 12.76 -6.32 4.92
CA VAL A 147 13.79 -6.16 3.88
C VAL A 147 13.36 -6.65 2.49
N ASP A 148 12.44 -7.61 2.44
CA ASP A 148 11.86 -8.18 1.23
C ASP A 148 10.42 -8.62 1.49
N GLY A 149 9.67 -8.90 0.42
CA GLY A 149 8.26 -9.21 0.60
C GLY A 149 7.45 -9.50 -0.64
N GLU A 150 6.36 -10.22 -0.41
CA GLU A 150 5.22 -10.26 -1.32
C GLU A 150 4.34 -9.05 -0.98
N TRP A 151 4.26 -8.10 -1.88
CA TRP A 151 3.17 -7.15 -1.76
C TRP A 151 1.90 -7.87 -2.10
N VAL A 152 0.88 -7.70 -1.25
CA VAL A 152 -0.54 -7.61 -1.61
C VAL A 152 -1.40 -7.27 -0.42
N VAL A 153 -2.07 -6.11 -0.49
CA VAL A 153 -3.54 -6.01 -0.56
C VAL A 153 -3.88 -4.53 -0.41
N GLN A 154 -4.62 -4.01 -1.38
CA GLN A 154 -5.38 -2.79 -1.18
C GLN A 154 -6.60 -3.16 -0.34
N ASN A 155 -6.59 -2.84 0.95
CA ASN A 155 -7.75 -3.07 1.81
C ASN A 155 -8.54 -1.77 1.94
N PHE A 156 -9.83 -1.84 1.69
CA PHE A 156 -10.76 -0.82 2.14
C PHE A 156 -11.53 -1.34 3.33
N TYR A 157 -11.59 -0.57 4.40
CA TYR A 157 -12.41 -0.88 5.57
C TYR A 157 -13.26 0.33 5.94
N LEU A 158 -14.59 0.16 5.94
CA LEU A 158 -15.51 1.16 6.43
C LEU A 158 -15.84 0.86 7.89
N SER A 159 -15.76 1.85 8.79
CA SER A 159 -15.97 1.59 10.22
C SER A 159 -17.39 1.06 10.52
N LYS A 160 -17.57 0.39 11.67
CA LYS A 160 -18.75 -0.46 12.00
C LYS A 160 -20.13 0.24 12.11
N THR A 161 -20.22 1.53 11.94
CA THR A 161 -21.48 2.29 12.06
C THR A 161 -21.66 3.19 10.85
N GLY A 162 -22.89 3.51 10.45
CA GLY A 162 -23.14 4.54 9.43
C GLY A 162 -23.36 4.02 8.01
N SER A 163 -23.10 4.91 7.04
CA SER A 163 -23.51 4.85 5.64
C SER A 163 -22.74 3.81 4.79
N THR A 164 -23.08 3.72 3.51
CA THR A 164 -22.31 2.97 2.51
C THR A 164 -21.30 3.89 1.81
N ALA A 165 -20.19 3.33 1.36
CA ALA A 165 -19.19 4.01 0.54
C ALA A 165 -19.10 3.32 -0.82
N THR A 166 -19.15 4.08 -1.90
CA THR A 166 -18.83 3.55 -3.23
C THR A 166 -17.36 3.83 -3.52
N ILE A 167 -16.59 2.77 -3.75
CA ILE A 167 -15.21 2.85 -4.21
C ILE A 167 -15.20 2.48 -5.68
N ARG A 168 -14.86 3.46 -6.54
CA ARG A 168 -14.84 3.25 -7.99
C ARG A 168 -13.42 3.15 -8.51
N ARG A 169 -13.22 2.32 -9.54
CA ARG A 169 -11.93 2.13 -10.23
C ARG A 169 -10.76 1.86 -9.28
N THR A 170 -10.66 0.63 -8.77
CA THR A 170 -9.47 0.17 -8.05
C THR A 170 -8.42 -0.32 -9.05
N GLY A 171 -7.28 0.36 -9.09
CA GLY A 171 -6.11 -0.05 -9.87
C GLY A 171 -4.87 -0.13 -8.98
N LEU A 172 -3.99 -1.07 -9.26
CA LEU A 172 -2.83 -1.35 -8.42
C LEU A 172 -1.62 -1.67 -9.29
N ASP A 173 -0.68 -0.73 -9.37
CA ASP A 173 0.56 -0.88 -10.12
C ASP A 173 1.73 -1.13 -9.18
N GLN A 174 2.71 -1.91 -9.65
CA GLN A 174 3.86 -2.31 -8.85
C GLN A 174 5.15 -2.27 -9.68
N THR A 175 6.22 -1.84 -9.03
CA THR A 175 7.57 -1.91 -9.59
C THR A 175 8.56 -2.30 -8.49
N SER A 176 9.62 -2.99 -8.88
CA SER A 176 10.69 -3.43 -7.98
C SER A 176 12.05 -3.36 -8.65
N GLY A 177 13.09 -3.14 -7.85
CA GLY A 177 14.48 -3.21 -8.24
C GLY A 177 15.34 -3.89 -7.17
N GLY A 178 16.56 -4.24 -7.56
CA GLY A 178 17.52 -4.97 -6.72
C GLY A 178 17.39 -6.48 -6.83
N GLU A 179 18.48 -7.19 -6.55
CA GLU A 179 18.50 -8.65 -6.50
C GLU A 179 17.85 -9.13 -5.19
N ARG A 180 17.08 -10.21 -5.27
CA ARG A 180 16.51 -10.87 -4.10
C ARG A 180 17.62 -11.63 -3.37
N ALA A 181 17.64 -11.58 -2.04
CA ALA A 181 18.59 -12.35 -1.24
C ALA A 181 18.55 -13.86 -1.56
N ASP A 182 17.36 -14.43 -1.75
CA ASP A 182 17.18 -15.84 -2.08
C ASP A 182 17.70 -16.27 -3.48
N ALA A 183 17.97 -15.32 -4.37
CA ALA A 183 18.59 -15.62 -5.67
C ALA A 183 20.11 -15.82 -5.55
N ALA A 184 20.75 -15.08 -4.64
CA ALA A 184 22.19 -15.19 -4.40
C ALA A 184 22.58 -16.57 -3.84
N ASP A 185 21.74 -17.17 -3.00
CA ASP A 185 22.00 -18.50 -2.42
C ASP A 185 21.80 -19.67 -3.40
N ARG A 186 21.08 -19.47 -4.52
CA ARG A 186 20.89 -20.53 -5.53
C ARG A 186 22.01 -20.62 -6.55
N ASP A 187 22.69 -19.52 -6.83
CA ASP A 187 23.77 -19.49 -7.83
C ASP A 187 25.11 -20.00 -7.27
N GLU A 188 25.35 -19.98 -5.96
CA GLU A 188 26.55 -20.60 -5.36
C GLU A 188 26.44 -22.13 -5.23
N ALA A 189 25.23 -22.71 -5.25
CA ALA A 189 25.04 -24.15 -5.11
C ALA A 189 25.22 -24.95 -6.42
N SER A 190 25.42 -24.29 -7.58
CA SER A 190 25.66 -24.92 -8.88
C SER A 190 27.04 -24.60 -9.44
N SER A 191 28.12 -24.79 -8.66
CA SER A 191 29.48 -24.83 -9.22
C SER A 191 30.46 -25.64 -8.36
N THR A 192 30.14 -26.89 -8.06
CA THR A 192 31.18 -27.93 -7.86
C THR A 192 30.67 -29.28 -8.32
N ALA A 193 30.66 -29.48 -9.64
CA ALA A 193 30.92 -30.79 -10.21
C ALA A 193 32.23 -30.67 -11.01
N VAL A 194 33.23 -31.47 -10.64
CA VAL A 194 34.35 -32.10 -11.37
C VAL A 194 35.34 -32.51 -10.25
N SER A 195 35.70 -33.76 -10.01
CA SER A 195 36.12 -34.82 -10.94
C SER A 195 35.94 -36.22 -10.35
#